data_AF-A0A9Q1Q9Q3-F1
#
_entry.id   AF-A0A9Q1Q9Q3-F1
#
_cell.length_a   1.000
_cell.length_b   1.000
_cell.length_c   1.000
_cell.angle_alpha   90.00
_cell.angle_beta   90.00
_cell.angle_gamma   90.00
#
_symmetry.space_group_name_H-M   'P 1'
#
loop_
_entity.id
_entity.type
_entity.pdbx_description
1 polymer ?
#
loop_
_entity_poly.entity_id
_entity_poly.type
_entity_poly.pdbx_seq_one_letter_code
_entity_poly.pdbx_strand_id
1 'polypeptide(L)'
;MADYQKGPYISWNKTYTPRKYGGIGLKYFGAWNKACIAKIVWVIALKKDSLWVKRVHSKYLKQQELGRGATRLHLTIVGGQRYTVQKGYQWLLGEMEYEEWSKPIWARTATPRHSSTTWFFIHQKLLVRSRMARLMGQRVEVKCAVCEEAEEDIDHMFLKCRWAREYW
;
A
#
# COMPACT_ATOMS: atom_id res chain seq x y z
N MET A 1 -20.63 0.13 22.95
CA MET A 1 -20.10 -0.90 22.04
C MET A 1 -20.63 -0.58 20.64
N ALA A 2 -19.78 -0.27 19.67
CA ALA A 2 -20.24 0.13 18.35
C ALA A 2 -20.74 -1.09 17.55
N ASP A 3 -21.98 -1.01 17.09
CA ASP A 3 -22.66 -2.04 16.33
C ASP A 3 -22.26 -1.92 14.85
N TYR A 4 -21.34 -2.78 14.40
CA TYR A 4 -20.81 -2.74 13.04
C TYR A 4 -21.51 -3.80 12.17
N GLN A 5 -22.59 -3.40 11.48
CA GLN A 5 -23.32 -4.24 10.50
C GLN A 5 -22.51 -4.61 9.25
N LYS A 6 -21.44 -3.85 8.94
CA LYS A 6 -20.51 -4.16 7.85
C LYS A 6 -19.11 -4.30 8.41
N GLY A 7 -18.36 -5.25 7.86
CA GLY A 7 -16.95 -5.36 8.18
C GLY A 7 -16.24 -4.05 7.92
N PRO A 8 -15.57 -3.45 8.91
CA PRO A 8 -14.97 -2.15 8.69
C PRO A 8 -13.69 -2.38 7.91
N TYR A 9 -13.80 -2.35 6.58
CA TYR A 9 -12.70 -2.47 5.63
C TYR A 9 -11.61 -1.46 5.99
N ILE A 10 -10.35 -1.87 5.83
CA ILE A 10 -9.29 -0.87 5.81
C ILE A 10 -9.45 -0.11 4.52
N SER A 11 -9.54 1.22 4.61
CA SER A 11 -9.54 2.06 3.43
C SER A 11 -8.34 1.70 2.56
N TRP A 12 -8.60 1.48 1.27
CA TRP A 12 -7.57 1.19 0.29
C TRP A 12 -6.47 2.27 0.25
N ASN A 13 -6.84 3.52 0.53
CA ASN A 13 -5.86 4.61 0.66
C ASN A 13 -4.83 4.31 1.75
N LYS A 14 -5.27 3.72 2.88
CA LYS A 14 -4.40 3.34 3.99
C LYS A 14 -3.57 2.09 3.70
N THR A 15 -4.11 1.13 2.93
CA THR A 15 -3.37 -0.10 2.60
C THR A 15 -2.27 0.15 1.57
N TYR A 16 -2.52 0.98 0.57
CA TYR A 16 -1.49 1.31 -0.43
C TYR A 16 -0.49 2.38 0.03
N THR A 17 -0.68 2.91 1.23
CA THR A 17 0.28 3.86 1.80
C THR A 17 1.62 3.13 2.05
N PRO A 18 2.76 3.72 1.64
CA PRO A 18 4.06 3.16 1.94
C PRO A 18 4.30 2.98 3.43
N ARG A 19 5.13 1.99 3.81
CA ARG A 19 5.46 1.70 5.21
C ARG A 19 5.99 2.90 6.00
N LYS A 20 6.75 3.78 5.33
CA LYS A 20 7.27 5.03 5.91
C LYS A 20 6.19 6.04 6.33
N TYR A 21 4.97 5.88 5.84
CA TYR A 21 3.84 6.77 6.10
C TYR A 21 2.71 6.02 6.82
N GLY A 22 3.00 4.95 7.55
CA GLY A 22 2.00 4.24 8.35
C GLY A 22 1.13 3.21 7.64
N GLY A 23 1.37 2.94 6.34
CA GLY A 23 0.65 1.89 5.62
C GLY A 23 1.34 0.52 5.63
N ILE A 24 0.71 -0.49 5.03
CA ILE A 24 1.25 -1.85 4.94
C ILE A 24 2.35 -2.00 3.86
N GLY A 25 2.44 -1.02 2.94
CA GLY A 25 3.41 -1.01 1.85
C GLY A 25 2.96 -1.72 0.58
N LEU A 26 1.66 -1.94 0.39
CA LEU A 26 1.13 -2.39 -0.90
C LEU A 26 1.23 -1.26 -1.92
N LYS A 27 1.45 -1.59 -3.19
CA LYS A 27 1.53 -0.57 -4.24
C LYS A 27 0.13 -0.21 -4.75
N TYR A 28 -0.13 1.08 -4.88
CA TYR A 28 -1.30 1.56 -5.62
C TYR A 28 -1.07 1.34 -7.12
N PHE A 29 -1.68 0.29 -7.67
CA PHE A 29 -1.50 -0.10 -9.07
C PHE A 29 -1.91 0.98 -10.07
N GLY A 30 -2.91 1.80 -9.75
CA GLY A 30 -3.33 2.91 -10.61
C GLY A 30 -2.22 3.94 -10.81
N ALA A 31 -1.61 4.42 -9.73
CA ALA A 31 -0.46 5.33 -9.82
C ALA A 31 0.79 4.63 -10.37
N TRP A 32 1.01 3.36 -10.04
CA TRP A 32 2.16 2.61 -10.57
C TRP A 32 2.06 2.45 -12.10
N ASN A 33 0.87 2.14 -12.62
CA ASN A 33 0.62 2.05 -14.06
C ASN A 33 0.82 3.41 -14.74
N LYS A 34 0.27 4.49 -14.17
CA LYS A 34 0.51 5.86 -14.67
C LYS A 34 2.01 6.18 -14.71
N ALA A 35 2.77 5.81 -13.68
CA ALA A 35 4.23 6.00 -13.66
C ALA A 35 4.96 5.18 -14.73
N CYS A 36 4.52 3.95 -15.01
CA CYS A 36 5.03 3.12 -16.10
C CYS A 36 4.73 3.72 -17.48
N ILE A 37 3.49 4.17 -17.72
CA ILE A 37 3.10 4.84 -18.96
C ILE A 37 3.94 6.10 -19.18
N ALA A 38 4.11 6.93 -18.14
CA ALA A 38 4.98 8.09 -18.18
C ALA A 38 6.44 7.72 -18.52
N LYS A 39 6.93 6.53 -18.12
CA LYS A 39 8.26 6.04 -18.54
C LYS A 39 8.33 5.80 -20.04
N ILE A 40 7.29 5.21 -20.61
CA ILE A 40 7.20 4.93 -22.05
C ILE A 40 7.15 6.25 -22.82
N VAL A 41 6.28 7.17 -22.42
CA VAL A 41 6.16 8.51 -23.02
C VAL A 41 7.50 9.25 -22.95
N TRP A 42 8.20 9.20 -21.83
CA TRP A 42 9.53 9.77 -21.66
C TRP A 42 10.55 9.23 -22.67
N VAL A 43 10.55 7.91 -22.91
CA VAL A 43 11.48 7.27 -23.87
C VAL A 43 11.15 7.65 -25.30
N ILE A 44 9.87 7.76 -25.65
CA ILE A 44 9.41 8.21 -26.97
C ILE A 44 9.79 9.67 -27.19
N ALA A 45 9.57 10.53 -26.20
CA ALA A 45 9.88 11.96 -26.25
C ALA A 45 11.38 12.22 -26.39
N LEU A 46 12.22 11.41 -25.74
CA LEU A 46 13.68 11.49 -25.84
C LEU A 46 14.26 10.97 -27.15
N LYS A 47 13.42 10.51 -28.10
CA LYS A 47 13.86 9.92 -29.38
C LYS A 47 15.01 8.92 -29.21
N LYS A 48 14.95 8.09 -28.16
CA LYS A 48 16.00 7.10 -27.89
C LYS A 48 16.19 6.22 -29.14
N ASP A 49 17.44 5.95 -29.51
CA ASP A 49 17.80 5.10 -30.65
C ASP A 49 17.40 3.63 -30.44
N SER A 50 16.11 3.38 -30.54
CA SER A 50 15.49 2.06 -30.45
C SER A 50 14.58 1.87 -31.64
N LEU A 51 14.64 0.70 -32.27
CA LEU A 51 13.86 0.41 -33.49
C LEU A 51 12.35 0.58 -33.27
N TRP A 52 11.82 0.20 -32.10
CA TRP A 52 10.41 0.39 -31.80
C TRP A 52 10.04 1.88 -31.65
N VAL A 53 10.93 2.70 -31.08
CA VAL A 53 10.74 4.16 -30.96
C VAL A 53 10.75 4.79 -32.35
N LYS A 54 11.73 4.43 -33.18
CA LYS A 54 11.80 4.87 -34.59
C LYS A 54 10.55 4.48 -35.38
N ARG A 55 10.04 3.26 -35.17
CA ARG A 55 8.79 2.79 -35.78
C ARG A 55 7.57 3.56 -35.28
N VAL A 56 7.50 3.88 -33.99
CA VAL A 56 6.41 4.71 -33.43
C VAL A 56 6.45 6.10 -34.05
N HIS A 57 7.63 6.74 -34.11
CA HIS A 57 7.80 8.04 -34.74
C HIS A 57 7.43 8.02 -36.23
N SER A 58 7.88 6.99 -36.97
CA SER A 58 7.59 6.84 -38.41
C SER A 58 6.14 6.43 -38.71
N LYS A 59 5.42 5.78 -37.79
CA LYS A 59 4.05 5.33 -38.07
C LYS A 59 2.99 6.26 -37.50
N TYR A 60 3.20 6.78 -36.29
CA TYR A 60 2.19 7.49 -35.51
C TYR A 60 2.49 8.96 -35.27
N LEU A 61 3.75 9.40 -35.44
CA LEU A 61 4.16 10.79 -35.18
C LEU A 61 4.67 11.51 -36.45
N LYS A 62 4.38 10.96 -37.64
CA LYS A 62 4.60 11.67 -38.91
C LYS A 62 3.72 12.93 -38.91
N GLN A 63 4.33 14.11 -39.03
CA GLN A 63 3.73 15.46 -39.10
C GLN A 63 3.31 16.17 -37.80
N GLN A 64 3.56 15.64 -36.61
CA GLN A 64 3.52 16.45 -35.39
C GLN A 64 4.92 16.51 -34.77
N GLU A 65 5.54 17.69 -34.83
CA GLU A 65 6.40 18.11 -33.72
C GLU A 65 5.57 17.83 -32.46
N LEU A 66 6.03 16.91 -31.61
CA LEU A 66 5.46 16.67 -30.28
C LEU A 66 5.74 17.92 -29.44
N GLY A 67 5.11 19.01 -29.85
CA GLY A 67 5.60 20.36 -29.76
C GLY A 67 5.39 20.87 -28.37
N ARG A 68 6.50 21.24 -27.72
CA ARG A 68 6.57 21.98 -26.46
C ARG A 68 6.03 21.27 -25.20
N GLY A 69 4.97 20.47 -25.27
CA GLY A 69 4.34 19.82 -24.10
C GLY A 69 5.12 18.62 -23.56
N ALA A 70 5.68 17.78 -24.45
CA ALA A 70 6.50 16.63 -24.04
C ALA A 70 7.91 17.03 -23.60
N THR A 71 8.48 18.07 -24.19
CA THR A 71 9.69 18.73 -23.68
C THR A 71 9.43 19.44 -22.35
N ARG A 72 8.21 19.92 -22.09
CA ARG A 72 7.83 20.40 -20.76
C ARG A 72 7.83 19.26 -19.73
N LEU A 73 7.25 18.10 -20.03
CA LEU A 73 7.36 16.92 -19.14
C LEU A 73 8.83 16.50 -18.91
N HIS A 74 9.70 16.69 -19.91
CA HIS A 74 11.14 16.46 -19.78
C HIS A 74 11.81 17.38 -18.75
N LEU A 75 11.43 18.66 -18.73
CA LEU A 75 11.97 19.67 -17.80
C LEU A 75 11.29 19.65 -16.43
N THR A 76 9.97 19.43 -16.37
CA THR A 76 9.17 19.58 -15.14
C THR A 76 9.22 18.37 -14.22
N ILE A 77 9.36 17.14 -14.74
CA ILE A 77 9.26 15.94 -13.88
C ILE A 77 10.57 15.67 -13.12
N VAL A 78 11.74 16.14 -13.60
CA VAL A 78 13.02 15.75 -12.99
C VAL A 78 14.16 16.78 -13.06
N GLY A 79 13.92 18.02 -13.50
CA GLY A 79 14.96 19.05 -13.53
C GLY A 79 16.23 18.63 -14.29
N GLY A 80 16.07 17.90 -15.41
CA GLY A 80 17.18 17.37 -16.21
C GLY A 80 17.72 15.99 -15.79
N GLN A 81 17.21 15.36 -14.73
CA GLN A 81 17.62 13.99 -14.37
C GLN A 81 16.83 12.90 -15.12
N ARG A 82 17.40 11.69 -15.19
CA ARG A 82 16.76 10.50 -15.79
C ARG A 82 15.49 10.10 -15.03
N TYR A 83 14.35 10.11 -15.72
CA TYR A 83 13.08 9.64 -15.16
C TYR A 83 13.15 8.14 -14.78
N THR A 84 12.65 7.80 -13.60
CA THR A 84 12.45 6.41 -13.14
C THR A 84 10.99 6.21 -12.72
N VAL A 85 10.48 4.98 -12.88
CA VAL A 85 9.10 4.65 -12.47
C VAL A 85 8.91 4.93 -10.98
N GLN A 86 9.92 4.67 -10.14
CA GLN A 86 9.86 4.93 -8.71
C GLN A 86 9.70 6.43 -8.39
N LYS A 87 10.47 7.32 -9.04
CA LYS A 87 10.34 8.77 -8.85
C LYS A 87 8.97 9.27 -9.32
N GLY A 88 8.52 8.83 -10.50
CA GLY A 88 7.19 9.17 -11.00
C GLY A 88 6.06 8.65 -10.11
N TYR A 89 6.21 7.45 -9.55
CA TYR A 89 5.26 6.90 -8.60
C TYR A 89 5.21 7.71 -7.30
N GLN A 90 6.36 8.08 -6.73
CA GLN A 90 6.42 8.93 -5.53
C GLN A 90 5.80 10.31 -5.79
N TRP A 91 6.03 10.90 -6.96
CA TRP A 91 5.39 12.16 -7.35
C TRP A 91 3.87 12.04 -7.46
N LEU A 92 3.36 10.93 -8.03
CA LEU A 92 1.92 10.67 -8.14
C LEU A 92 1.22 10.41 -6.81
N LEU A 93 1.95 9.97 -5.79
CA LEU A 93 1.39 9.79 -4.45
C LEU A 93 1.23 11.12 -3.69
N GLY A 94 1.88 12.20 -4.16
CA GLY A 94 1.83 13.51 -3.51
C GLY A 94 2.67 13.61 -2.24
N GLU A 95 2.51 14.73 -1.53
CA GLU A 95 3.08 14.91 -0.20
C GLU A 95 2.28 14.07 0.81
N MET A 96 3.00 13.30 1.62
CA MET A 96 2.42 12.49 2.69
C MET A 96 3.20 12.77 3.97
N GLU A 97 2.45 12.85 5.07
CA GLU A 97 3.03 13.05 6.39
C GLU A 97 3.70 11.79 6.90
N TYR A 98 4.86 11.99 7.50
CA TYR A 98 5.63 10.93 8.11
C TYR A 98 5.01 10.50 9.43
N GLU A 99 4.75 9.20 9.60
CA GLU A 99 4.13 8.66 10.81
C GLU A 99 5.16 7.91 11.67
N GLU A 100 5.59 8.50 12.79
CA GLU A 100 6.66 7.95 13.63
C GLU A 100 6.32 6.60 14.26
N TRP A 101 5.06 6.38 14.66
CA TRP A 101 4.61 5.12 15.26
C TRP A 101 4.83 3.91 14.34
N SER A 102 4.95 4.14 13.03
CA SER A 102 5.17 3.09 12.03
C SER A 102 6.62 2.59 11.98
N LYS A 103 7.59 3.39 12.44
CA LYS A 103 9.04 3.05 12.47
C LYS A 103 9.31 1.68 13.11
N PRO A 104 8.91 1.42 14.37
CA PRO A 104 9.23 0.16 15.05
C PRO A 104 8.57 -1.05 14.38
N ILE A 105 7.37 -0.90 13.84
CA ILE A 105 6.62 -2.00 13.20
C ILE A 105 7.34 -2.50 11.96
N TRP A 106 7.91 -1.58 11.18
CA TRP A 106 8.57 -1.86 9.91
C TRP A 106 10.09 -1.90 10.02
N ALA A 107 10.63 -1.99 11.24
CA ALA A 107 12.07 -2.12 11.46
C ALA A 107 12.62 -3.36 10.74
N ARG A 108 13.88 -3.28 10.29
CA ARG A 108 14.53 -4.39 9.57
C ARG A 108 14.64 -5.67 10.39
N THR A 109 14.73 -5.53 11.72
CA THR A 109 14.78 -6.65 12.68
C THR A 109 13.41 -7.24 12.97
N ALA A 110 12.31 -6.57 12.59
CA ALA A 110 10.97 -7.08 12.82
C ALA A 110 10.64 -8.20 11.84
N THR A 111 10.17 -9.33 12.36
CA THR A 111 9.71 -10.44 11.52
C THR A 111 8.49 -9.99 10.70
N PRO A 112 8.48 -10.16 9.36
CA PRO A 112 7.40 -9.65 8.50
C PRO A 112 5.99 -10.07 8.93
N ARG A 113 5.84 -11.28 9.48
CA ARG A 113 4.57 -11.79 10.03
C ARG A 113 4.11 -10.94 11.22
N HIS A 114 4.97 -10.72 12.21
CA HIS A 114 4.65 -9.91 13.39
C HIS A 114 4.40 -8.44 13.03
N SER A 115 5.16 -7.87 12.09
CA SER A 115 4.91 -6.51 11.59
C SER A 115 3.50 -6.36 11.00
N SER A 116 3.10 -7.33 10.17
CA SER A 116 1.78 -7.31 9.54
C SER A 116 0.67 -7.48 10.58
N THR A 117 0.80 -8.44 11.50
CA THR A 117 -0.15 -8.65 12.60
C THR A 117 -0.27 -7.43 13.51
N THR A 118 0.86 -6.81 13.89
CA THR A 118 0.90 -5.60 14.74
C THR A 118 0.21 -4.43 14.07
N TRP A 119 0.43 -4.24 12.76
CA TRP A 119 -0.25 -3.20 11.99
C TRP A 119 -1.78 -3.41 11.94
N PHE A 120 -2.23 -4.65 11.73
CA PHE A 120 -3.67 -4.97 11.81
C PHE A 120 -4.22 -4.79 13.24
N PHE A 121 -3.46 -5.14 14.26
CA PHE A 121 -3.82 -4.94 15.67
C PHE A 121 -4.04 -3.46 15.99
N ILE A 122 -3.10 -2.57 15.64
CA ILE A 122 -3.18 -1.12 15.88
C ILE A 122 -4.40 -0.49 15.21
N HIS A 123 -4.80 -0.99 14.03
CA HIS A 123 -5.99 -0.49 13.35
C HIS A 123 -7.30 -1.13 13.85
N GLN A 124 -7.25 -2.05 14.82
CA GLN A 124 -8.39 -2.87 15.28
C GLN A 124 -8.99 -3.71 14.15
N LYS A 125 -8.12 -4.19 13.27
CA LYS A 125 -8.45 -4.92 12.04
C LYS A 125 -7.91 -6.34 12.01
N LEU A 126 -7.41 -6.86 13.12
CA LEU A 126 -7.02 -8.25 13.21
C LEU A 126 -8.25 -9.17 13.15
N LEU A 127 -8.13 -10.31 12.47
CA LEU A 127 -9.22 -11.29 12.30
C LEU A 127 -9.21 -12.29 13.47
N VAL A 128 -9.75 -11.88 14.62
CA VAL A 128 -10.04 -12.76 15.77
C VAL A 128 -11.37 -13.49 15.59
N ARG A 129 -11.62 -14.60 16.29
CA ARG A 129 -12.84 -15.42 16.09
C ARG A 129 -14.15 -14.65 16.27
N SER A 130 -14.27 -13.79 17.30
CA SER A 130 -15.46 -12.93 17.48
C SER A 130 -15.73 -12.06 16.25
N ARG A 131 -14.67 -11.50 15.67
CA ARG A 131 -14.75 -10.67 14.47
C ARG A 131 -15.04 -11.49 13.22
N MET A 132 -14.47 -12.68 13.10
CA MET A 132 -14.71 -13.60 11.99
C MET A 132 -16.16 -14.08 11.95
N ALA A 133 -16.73 -14.44 13.10
CA ALA A 133 -18.13 -14.82 13.26
C ALA A 133 -19.06 -13.68 12.80
N ARG A 134 -18.78 -12.44 13.23
CA ARG A 134 -19.57 -11.27 12.84
C ARG A 134 -19.46 -10.91 11.35
N LEU A 135 -18.32 -11.18 10.71
CA LEU A 135 -18.08 -10.83 9.30
C LEU A 135 -18.64 -11.85 8.32
N MET A 136 -18.51 -13.14 8.63
CA MET A 136 -18.84 -14.21 7.67
C MET A 136 -20.23 -14.80 7.88
N GLY A 137 -20.98 -14.34 8.89
CA GLY A 137 -22.35 -14.79 9.16
C GLY A 137 -22.46 -16.29 9.47
N GLN A 138 -21.33 -16.95 9.73
CA GLN A 138 -21.24 -18.37 10.00
C GLN A 138 -21.26 -18.59 11.52
N ARG A 139 -21.89 -19.68 11.97
CA ARG A 139 -21.79 -20.14 13.37
C ARG A 139 -20.37 -20.63 13.65
N VAL A 140 -19.45 -19.69 13.80
CA VAL A 140 -18.07 -19.96 14.24
C VAL A 140 -18.09 -19.94 15.76
N GLU A 141 -17.49 -20.94 16.37
CA GLU A 141 -17.26 -20.93 17.81
C GLU A 141 -16.37 -19.74 18.17
N VAL A 142 -16.91 -18.81 18.96
CA VAL A 142 -16.23 -17.55 19.32
C VAL A 142 -15.35 -17.69 20.55
N LYS A 143 -15.28 -18.86 21.18
CA LYS A 143 -14.43 -19.09 22.35
C LYS A 143 -12.95 -18.95 21.97
N CYS A 144 -12.14 -18.47 22.92
CA CYS A 144 -10.69 -18.37 22.79
C CYS A 144 -10.06 -19.73 22.51
N ALA A 145 -9.21 -19.79 21.49
CA ALA A 145 -8.48 -21.01 21.12
C ALA A 145 -7.51 -21.54 22.18
N VAL A 146 -7.19 -20.72 23.20
CA VAL A 146 -6.11 -20.99 24.15
C VAL A 146 -6.65 -21.26 25.55
N CYS A 147 -7.58 -20.43 26.04
CA CYS A 147 -8.17 -20.64 27.37
C CYS A 147 -9.51 -21.38 27.34
N GLU A 148 -10.22 -21.39 26.20
CA GLU A 148 -11.56 -21.97 26.01
C GLU A 148 -12.65 -21.45 26.99
N GLU A 149 -12.34 -20.46 27.81
CA GLU A 149 -13.21 -19.98 28.89
C GLU A 149 -14.00 -18.73 28.52
N ALA A 150 -13.45 -17.86 27.67
CA ALA A 150 -14.05 -16.59 27.28
C ALA A 150 -14.08 -16.41 25.76
N GLU A 151 -14.86 -15.43 25.30
CA GLU A 151 -14.91 -15.04 23.90
C GLU A 151 -13.56 -14.46 23.42
N GLU A 152 -13.12 -14.90 22.24
CA GLU A 152 -11.90 -14.42 21.59
C GLU A 152 -12.15 -13.07 20.91
N ASP A 153 -11.98 -11.99 21.66
CA ASP A 153 -11.80 -10.65 21.12
C ASP A 153 -10.31 -10.25 21.13
N ILE A 154 -10.00 -9.11 20.51
CA ILE A 154 -8.62 -8.61 20.42
C ILE A 154 -8.04 -8.36 21.83
N ASP A 155 -8.83 -7.82 22.75
CA ASP A 155 -8.37 -7.53 24.11
C ASP A 155 -8.14 -8.82 24.89
N HIS A 156 -8.99 -9.82 24.72
CA HIS A 156 -8.86 -11.10 25.37
C HIS A 156 -7.62 -11.81 24.87
N MET A 157 -7.43 -11.91 23.55
CA MET A 157 -6.30 -12.60 22.96
C MET A 157 -4.94 -12.02 23.37
N PHE A 158 -4.83 -10.70 23.57
CA PHE A 158 -3.56 -10.05 23.90
C PHE A 158 -3.41 -9.55 25.35
N LEU A 159 -4.49 -9.24 26.07
CA LEU A 159 -4.42 -8.54 27.37
C LEU A 159 -5.18 -9.24 28.53
N LYS A 160 -6.29 -9.93 28.24
CA LYS A 160 -7.18 -10.50 29.28
C LYS A 160 -7.08 -12.02 29.41
N CYS A 161 -6.63 -12.74 28.40
CA CYS A 161 -6.48 -14.19 28.45
C CYS A 161 -5.45 -14.57 29.52
N ARG A 162 -5.79 -15.57 30.34
CA ARG A 162 -4.91 -16.09 31.41
C ARG A 162 -3.50 -16.39 30.89
N TRP A 163 -3.42 -17.02 29.73
CA TRP A 163 -2.17 -17.39 29.08
C TRP A 163 -1.46 -16.18 28.53
N ALA A 164 -2.17 -15.25 27.88
CA ALA A 164 -1.55 -14.03 27.37
C ALA A 164 -0.85 -13.24 28.49
N ARG A 165 -1.50 -13.08 29.64
CA ARG A 165 -0.93 -12.38 30.81
C ARG A 165 0.33 -13.01 31.39
N GLU A 166 0.56 -14.28 31.14
CA GLU A 166 1.76 -14.98 31.63
C GLU A 166 2.99 -14.69 30.75
N TYR A 167 2.78 -14.36 29.47
CA TYR A 167 3.85 -14.10 28.51
C TYR A 167 4.14 -12.61 28.26
N TRP A 168 3.28 -11.70 28.75
CA TRP A 168 3.46 -10.25 28.69
C TRP A 168 4.00 -9.71 30.01
#